data_AF-A0A509C625-F1
#
_entry.id   AF-A0A509C625-F1
#
_cell.length_a   1.000
_cell.length_b   1.000
_cell.length_c   1.000
_cell.angle_alpha   90.00
_cell.angle_beta   90.00
_cell.angle_gamma   90.00
#
_symmetry.space_group_name_H-M   'P 1'
#
loop_
_entity.id
_entity.type
_entity.pdbx_description
1 polymer ?
#
loop_
_entity_poly.entity_id
_entity_poly.type
_entity_poly.pdbx_seq_one_letter_code
_entity_poly.pdbx_strand_id
1 'polypeptide(L)' 'MSERGVQQRPLAVTLQELQRICDTLAHHHQPAAHELAAIIWRLHCSLSQLEQAPAQGTLSPGYLMTPQA' A
#
# COMPACT_ATOMS: atom_id res chain seq x y z
N MET A 1 12.45 0.18 11.20
CA MET A 1 11.99 -0.36 9.91
C MET A 1 11.80 -1.86 10.09
N SER A 2 10.65 -2.43 9.69
CA SER A 2 10.36 -3.84 9.95
C SER A 2 11.31 -4.72 9.14
N GLU A 3 12.21 -5.40 9.85
CA GLU A 3 13.27 -6.30 9.37
C GLU A 3 12.78 -7.53 8.58
N ARG A 4 11.46 -7.71 8.40
CA ARG A 4 10.83 -8.87 7.73
C ARG A 4 10.09 -8.54 6.43
N GLY A 5 10.35 -7.37 5.86
CA GLY A 5 9.57 -6.88 4.72
C GLY A 5 8.13 -6.52 5.09
N VAL A 6 7.33 -6.17 4.09
CA VAL A 6 5.92 -5.82 4.29
C VAL A 6 5.08 -7.09 4.46
N GLN A 7 4.40 -7.20 5.60
CA GLN A 7 3.44 -8.28 5.80
C GLN A 7 2.12 -7.90 5.14
N GLN A 8 1.67 -8.70 4.17
CA GLN A 8 0.50 -8.42 3.34
C GLN A 8 -0.80 -8.34 4.16
N ARG A 9 -1.00 -9.22 5.15
CA ARG A 9 -2.19 -9.21 6.01
C ARG A 9 -2.37 -7.91 6.82
N PRO A 10 -1.38 -7.46 7.63
CA PRO A 10 -1.51 -6.20 8.36
C PRO A 10 -1.53 -4.98 7.44
N LEU A 11 -0.93 -5.05 6.24
CA LEU A 11 -1.06 -3.99 5.24
C LEU A 11 -2.50 -3.84 4.74
N ALA A 12 -3.16 -4.93 4.35
CA ALA A 12 -4.55 -4.92 3.90
C ALA A 12 -5.50 -4.36 4.97
N VAL A 13 -5.32 -4.76 6.24
CA VAL A 13 -6.10 -4.21 7.37
C VAL A 13 -5.87 -2.71 7.53
N THR A 14 -4.63 -2.25 7.38
CA THR A 14 -4.28 -0.83 7.47
C THR A 14 -4.94 -0.02 6.35
N LEU A 15 -4.92 -0.54 5.11
CA LEU A 15 -5.56 0.11 3.96
C LEU A 15 -7.07 0.22 4.12
N GLN A 16 -7.72 -0.84 4.61
CA GLN A 16 -9.15 -0.83 4.90
C GLN A 16 -9.53 0.23 5.94
N GLU A 17 -8.72 0.40 6.99
CA GLU A 17 -8.98 1.41 8.02
C GLU A 17 -8.75 2.83 7.49
N LEU A 18 -7.71 3.05 6.67
CA LEU A 18 -7.48 4.32 5.99
C LEU A 18 -8.64 4.70 5.06
N GLN A 19 -9.17 3.74 4.30
CA GLN A 19 -10.36 3.93 3.47
C GLN A 19 -11.56 4.36 4.31
N ARG A 20 -11.83 3.66 5.43
CA ARG A 20 -12.92 4.00 6.35
C ARG A 20 -12.81 5.41 6.91
N ILE A 21 -11.60 5.84 7.27
CA ILE A 21 -11.35 7.20 7.78
C ILE A 21 -11.60 8.23 6.66
N CYS A 22 -11.12 7.97 5.44
CA CYS A 22 -11.41 8.82 4.28
C CYS A 22 -12.91 8.97 4.05
N ASP A 23 -13.67 7.86 4.04
CA ASP A 23 -15.12 7.88 3.90
C ASP A 23 -15.78 8.71 5.02
N THR A 24 -15.38 8.49 6.28
CA THR A 24 -15.90 9.26 7.42
C THR A 24 -15.66 10.75 7.24
N LEU A 25 -14.44 11.15 6.88
CA LEU A 25 -14.06 12.54 6.68
C LEU A 25 -14.76 13.19 5.47
N ALA A 26 -15.00 12.43 4.39
CA ALA A 26 -15.71 12.92 3.21
C ALA A 26 -17.18 13.26 3.49
N HIS A 27 -17.81 12.63 4.49
CA HIS A 27 -19.17 12.97 4.91
C HIS A 27 -19.26 14.29 5.70
N HIS A 28 -18.13 14.83 6.18
CA HIS A 28 -18.12 16.11 6.89
C HIS A 28 -17.89 17.28 5.92
N HIS A 29 -18.79 18.27 5.89
CA HIS A 29 -18.68 19.50 5.09
C HIS A 29 -17.63 20.52 5.61
N GLN A 30 -16.68 20.08 6.43
CA GLN A 30 -15.67 20.96 6.99
C GLN A 30 -14.41 20.95 6.09
N PRO A 31 -13.89 22.12 5.68
CA PRO A 31 -12.76 22.20 4.75
C PRO A 31 -11.51 21.49 5.30
N ALA A 32 -11.30 21.53 6.62
CA ALA A 32 -10.20 20.82 7.28
C ALA A 32 -10.33 19.28 7.20
N ALA A 33 -11.55 18.71 7.19
CA ALA A 33 -11.73 17.27 7.00
C ALA A 33 -11.44 16.86 5.57
N HIS A 34 -11.78 17.71 4.59
CA HIS A 34 -11.50 17.43 3.19
C HIS A 34 -9.98 17.43 2.92
N GLU A 35 -9.25 18.41 3.47
CA GLU A 35 -7.79 18.44 3.42
C GLU A 35 -7.16 17.20 4.08
N LEU A 36 -7.66 16.80 5.25
CA LEU A 36 -7.21 15.59 5.93
C LEU A 36 -7.52 14.33 5.10
N ALA A 37 -8.71 14.23 4.50
CA ALA A 37 -9.08 13.12 3.63
C ALA A 37 -8.16 13.02 2.42
N ALA A 38 -7.77 14.14 1.81
CA ALA A 38 -6.83 14.17 0.69
C ALA A 38 -5.41 13.70 1.09
N ILE A 39 -4.96 14.03 2.30
CA ILE A 39 -3.68 13.53 2.84
C ILE A 39 -3.75 12.02 3.07
N ILE A 40 -4.81 11.55 3.72
CA ILE A 40 -5.02 10.12 4.02
C ILE A 40 -5.14 9.31 2.72
N TRP A 41 -5.82 9.85 1.71
CA TRP A 41 -5.91 9.22 0.39
C TRP A 41 -4.55 9.05 -0.28
N ARG A 42 -3.70 10.08 -0.24
CA ARG A 42 -2.33 9.98 -0.76
C ARG A 42 -1.52 8.92 -0.01
N LEU A 43 -1.66 8.84 1.32
CA LEU A 43 -1.03 7.80 2.12
C LEU A 43 -1.54 6.40 1.75
N HIS A 44 -2.85 6.23 1.57
CA HIS A 44 -3.45 4.98 1.11
C HIS A 44 -2.86 4.55 -0.24
N CYS A 45 -2.78 5.45 -1.22
CA CYS A 45 -2.16 5.18 -2.52
C CYS A 45 -0.67 4.81 -2.40
N SER A 46 0.09 5.46 -1.51
CA SER A 46 1.48 5.11 -1.25
C SER A 46 1.64 3.70 -0.66
N LEU A 47 0.74 3.31 0.25
CA LEU A 47 0.78 2.00 0.91
C LEU A 47 0.22 0.87 0.05
N SER A 48 -0.78 1.12 -0.79
CA SER A 48 -1.36 0.13 -1.70
C SER A 48 -0.34 -0.37 -2.73
N GLN A 49 0.65 0.46 -3.10
CA GLN A 49 1.78 0.03 -3.93
C GLN A 49 2.60 -1.09 -3.28
N LEU A 50 2.61 -1.19 -1.95
CA LEU A 50 3.28 -2.26 -1.21
C LEU A 50 2.48 -3.57 -1.21
N GLU A 51 1.17 -3.53 -1.44
CA GLU A 51 0.38 -4.77 -1.62
C GLU A 51 0.72 -5.45 -2.94
N GLN A 52 0.96 -4.65 -3.98
CA GLN A 52 1.35 -5.14 -5.30
C GLN A 52 2.85 -5.47 -5.40
N ALA A 53 3.64 -5.09 -4.40
CA ALA A 53 5.06 -5.40 -4.37
C ALA A 53 5.25 -6.92 -4.23
N PRO A 54 6.06 -7.55 -5.10
CA PRO A 54 6.36 -8.98 -4.96
C PRO A 54 6.96 -9.24 -3.59
N ALA A 55 6.48 -10.29 -2.90
CA ALA A 55 7.04 -10.71 -1.63
C ALA A 55 8.57 -10.86 -1.80
N GLN A 56 9.35 -10.17 -0.96
CA GLN A 56 10.80 -10.26 -0.98
C GLN A 56 11.20 -11.73 -0.79
N GLY A 57 11.62 -12.37 -1.88
CA GLY A 57 11.77 -13.83 -1.97
C GLY A 57 11.34 -14.40 -3.32
N THR A 58 10.48 -13.71 -4.07
CA THR A 58 10.10 -14.10 -5.44
C THR A 58 11.01 -13.43 -6.47
N LEU A 59 12.32 -13.48 -6.27
CA LEU A 59 13.25 -13.31 -7.39
C LEU A 59 13.02 -14.54 -8.28
N SER A 60 12.24 -14.37 -9.35
CA SER A 60 12.05 -15.42 -10.34
C SER A 60 13.43 -15.93 -10.79
N PRO A 61 13.76 -17.22 -10.62
CA PRO A 61 15.03 -17.79 -11.05
C PRO A 61 15.18 -17.85 -12.60
N GLY A 62 14.28 -17.20 -13.35
CA GLY A 62 14.29 -17.20 -14.82
C GLY A 62 15.29 -16.25 -15.49
N TYR A 63 16.09 -15.49 -14.73
CA TYR A 63 17.16 -14.65 -15.31
C TYR A 63 18.55 -15.32 -15.26
N LEU A 64 18.65 -16.58 -14.80
CA LEU A 64 19.91 -17.32 -14.84
C LEU A 64 19.95 -18.23 -16.09
N MET A 65 20.68 -17.74 -17.11
CA MET A 65 21.34 -18.50 -18.18
C MET A 65 20.48 -19.29 -19.17
N THR A 66 20.31 -18.72 -20.37
CA THR A 66 20.47 -19.49 -21.61
C THR A 66 21.68 -18.96 -22.38
N PRO A 67 22.84 -19.65 -22.40
CA PRO A 67 23.85 -19.41 -23.41
C PRO A 67 23.31 -19.91 -24.75
N GLN A 68 23.20 -19.02 -25.75
CA GLN A 68 22.90 -19.41 -27.12
C GLN A 68 24.17 -20.07 -27.69
N ALA A 69 24.05 -21.33 -28.10
CA ALA A 69 25.06 -22.11 -28.82
C ALA A 69 24.95 -21.87 -30.33
#